data_AF-A0A6G0AA59-F1
#
_entry.id   AF-A0A6G0AA59-F1
#
_cell.length_a   1.000
_cell.length_b   1.000
_cell.length_c   1.000
_cell.angle_alpha   90.00
_cell.angle_beta   90.00
_cell.angle_gamma   90.00
#
_symmetry.space_group_name_H-M   'P 1'
#
loop_
_entity.id
_entity.type
_entity.pdbx_description
1 polymer ?
#
loop_
_entity_poly.entity_id
_entity_poly.type
_entity_poly.pdbx_seq_one_letter_code
_entity_poly.pdbx_strand_id
1 'polypeptide(L)'
;MSQPTSEPADRLFTAAAELRHLVDLFTDRALDDELLEDVSEVARGLSARLARAPRWDRGALLAEGLKSVESEETRRKGFPYRAVAGPANPSGIPMALHFGEGMVTTEVTLQSMHSGAPGRGHGGVLAGILDEFAGAAPQLVGTMAATARLTVDYRAPIPLGEPLQLRVWVHEHEGEKIFVRGDARRDGDLIAEVEALFIEIDYGAIDTSGAARH
;
A
#
# COMPACT_ATOMS: atom_id res chain seq x y z
N MET A 1 26.56 19.28 -18.20
CA MET A 1 26.18 18.76 -16.87
C MET A 1 25.21 17.63 -17.10
N SER A 2 25.68 16.39 -17.11
CA SER A 2 24.82 15.22 -17.29
C SER A 2 23.94 15.10 -16.04
N GLN A 3 22.62 15.13 -16.19
CA GLN A 3 21.73 14.81 -15.08
C GLN A 3 22.05 13.39 -14.60
N PRO A 4 22.08 13.14 -13.28
CA PRO A 4 22.25 11.79 -12.77
C PRO A 4 21.11 10.94 -13.33
N THR A 5 21.46 9.88 -14.07
CA THR A 5 20.49 8.90 -14.54
C THR A 5 19.86 8.26 -13.30
N SER A 6 18.61 8.59 -13.00
CA SER A 6 17.88 8.01 -11.87
C SER A 6 17.90 6.48 -11.93
N GLU A 7 17.97 5.81 -10.77
CA GLU A 7 18.02 4.36 -10.67
C GLU A 7 16.75 3.74 -11.28
N PRO A 8 16.80 2.49 -11.80
CA PRO A 8 15.63 1.84 -12.39
C PRO A 8 14.39 1.79 -11.47
N ALA A 9 14.58 1.67 -10.15
CA ALA A 9 13.49 1.71 -9.16
C ALA A 9 12.82 3.08 -9.09
N ASP A 10 13.59 4.17 -9.15
CA ASP A 10 13.06 5.54 -9.14
C ASP A 10 12.16 5.79 -10.36
N ARG A 11 12.55 5.28 -11.53
CA ARG A 11 11.75 5.42 -12.77
C ARG A 11 10.44 4.67 -12.68
N LEU A 12 10.45 3.46 -12.12
CA LEU A 12 9.26 2.66 -11.91
C LEU A 12 8.29 3.36 -10.94
N PHE A 13 8.79 3.85 -9.80
CA PHE A 13 7.96 4.52 -8.81
C PHE A 13 7.44 5.86 -9.32
N THR A 14 8.25 6.60 -10.09
CA THR A 14 7.82 7.83 -10.77
C THR A 14 6.67 7.53 -11.74
N ALA A 15 6.84 6.54 -12.63
CA ALA A 15 5.78 6.17 -13.57
C ALA A 15 4.49 5.73 -12.88
N ALA A 16 4.59 4.97 -11.78
CA ALA A 16 3.42 4.58 -10.99
C ALA A 16 2.75 5.79 -10.30
N ALA A 17 3.53 6.78 -9.85
CA ALA A 17 3.00 8.02 -9.28
C ALA A 17 2.26 8.87 -10.32
N GLU A 18 2.79 9.00 -11.54
CA GLU A 18 2.11 9.72 -12.63
C GLU A 18 0.79 9.04 -13.03
N LEU A 19 0.77 7.70 -13.08
CA LEU A 19 -0.47 6.96 -13.35
C LEU A 19 -1.51 7.15 -12.24
N ARG A 20 -1.08 7.15 -10.95
CA ARG A 20 -1.96 7.48 -9.82
C ARG A 20 -2.55 8.88 -9.96
N HIS A 21 -1.69 9.85 -10.26
CA HIS A 21 -2.11 11.24 -10.41
C HIS A 21 -3.11 11.41 -11.56
N LEU A 22 -2.89 10.72 -12.69
CA LEU A 22 -3.83 10.69 -13.80
C LEU A 22 -5.20 10.13 -13.40
N VAL A 23 -5.24 9.01 -12.67
CA VAL A 23 -6.50 8.40 -12.18
C VAL A 23 -7.24 9.32 -11.21
N ASP A 24 -6.50 10.00 -10.34
CA ASP A 24 -7.07 10.97 -9.41
C ASP A 24 -7.72 12.15 -10.15
N LEU A 25 -7.00 12.78 -11.08
CA LEU A 25 -7.53 13.84 -11.92
C LEU A 25 -8.72 13.37 -12.77
N PHE A 26 -8.65 12.17 -13.34
CA PHE A 26 -9.75 11.61 -14.12
C PHE A 26 -11.04 11.44 -13.28
N THR A 27 -10.90 11.15 -11.99
CA THR A 27 -12.04 10.96 -11.08
C THR A 27 -12.59 12.28 -10.53
N ASP A 28 -11.75 13.31 -10.43
CA ASP A 28 -12.09 14.59 -9.80
C ASP A 28 -12.67 15.64 -10.77
N ARG A 29 -12.34 15.56 -12.07
CA ARG A 29 -12.65 16.61 -13.05
C ARG A 29 -13.90 16.30 -13.87
N ALA A 30 -14.59 17.36 -14.28
CA ALA A 30 -15.57 17.28 -15.36
C ALA A 30 -14.83 17.26 -16.71
N LEU A 31 -14.91 16.14 -17.42
CA LEU A 31 -14.22 15.92 -18.69
C LEU A 31 -15.20 16.12 -19.86
N ASP A 32 -14.76 16.82 -20.91
CA ASP A 32 -15.51 16.93 -22.17
C ASP A 32 -15.16 15.78 -23.13
N ASP A 33 -15.93 15.68 -24.22
CA ASP A 33 -15.81 14.58 -25.18
C ASP A 33 -14.42 14.54 -25.85
N GLU A 34 -13.84 15.71 -26.19
CA GLU A 34 -12.50 15.81 -26.79
C GLU A 34 -11.43 15.25 -25.86
N LEU A 35 -11.43 15.65 -24.58
CA LEU A 35 -10.47 15.14 -23.61
C LEU A 35 -10.66 13.65 -23.30
N LEU A 36 -11.90 13.14 -23.32
CA LEU A 36 -12.20 11.71 -23.15
C LEU A 36 -11.67 10.87 -24.33
N GLU A 37 -11.75 11.38 -25.55
CA GLU A 37 -11.18 10.76 -26.74
C GLU A 37 -9.66 10.72 -26.68
N ASP A 38 -9.02 11.83 -26.31
CA ASP A 38 -7.56 11.94 -26.13
C ASP A 38 -7.03 10.94 -25.08
N VAL A 39 -7.66 10.91 -23.90
CA VAL A 39 -7.31 9.98 -22.82
C VAL A 39 -7.45 8.54 -23.32
N SER A 40 -8.53 8.22 -24.04
CA SER A 40 -8.78 6.89 -24.58
C SER A 40 -7.72 6.47 -25.61
N GLU A 41 -7.30 7.37 -26.50
CA GLU A 41 -6.26 7.08 -27.49
C GLU A 41 -4.92 6.80 -26.82
N VAL A 42 -4.49 7.69 -25.94
CA VAL A 42 -3.21 7.58 -25.22
C VAL A 42 -3.19 6.31 -24.36
N ALA A 43 -4.25 6.04 -23.60
CA ALA A 43 -4.36 4.86 -22.75
C ALA A 43 -4.31 3.56 -23.57
N ARG A 44 -4.97 3.52 -24.74
CA ARG A 44 -4.92 2.35 -25.64
C ARG A 44 -3.51 2.12 -26.18
N GLY A 45 -2.83 3.19 -26.60
CA GLY A 45 -1.44 3.12 -27.09
C GLY A 45 -0.46 2.63 -26.02
N LEU A 46 -0.56 3.14 -24.80
CA LEU A 46 0.26 2.70 -23.66
C LEU A 46 -0.06 1.25 -23.26
N SER A 47 -1.34 0.89 -23.20
CA SER A 47 -1.79 -0.47 -22.88
C SER A 47 -1.24 -1.50 -23.87
N ALA A 48 -1.26 -1.18 -25.17
CA ALA A 48 -0.72 -2.05 -26.21
C ALA A 48 0.80 -2.28 -26.08
N ARG A 49 1.55 -1.27 -25.60
CA ARG A 49 2.99 -1.39 -25.32
C ARG A 49 3.25 -2.21 -24.06
N LEU A 50 2.50 -1.97 -22.98
CA LEU A 50 2.60 -2.72 -21.73
C LEU A 50 2.24 -4.20 -21.91
N ALA A 51 1.22 -4.51 -22.72
CA ALA A 51 0.81 -5.89 -23.00
C ALA A 51 1.89 -6.73 -23.71
N ARG A 52 2.88 -6.10 -24.34
CA ARG A 52 4.02 -6.77 -24.99
C ARG A 52 5.23 -6.92 -24.06
N ALA A 53 5.21 -6.26 -22.90
CA ALA A 53 6.27 -6.42 -21.92
C ALA A 53 6.24 -7.84 -21.34
N PRO A 54 7.41 -8.42 -20.99
CA PRO A 54 7.44 -9.72 -20.34
C PRO A 54 6.68 -9.67 -19.01
N ARG A 55 6.00 -10.76 -18.68
CA ARG A 55 5.40 -10.91 -17.35
C ARG A 55 6.51 -11.07 -16.31
N TRP A 56 6.28 -10.51 -15.13
CA TRP A 56 7.12 -10.77 -13.98
C TRP A 56 6.98 -12.23 -13.54
N ASP A 57 8.10 -12.85 -13.18
CA ASP A 57 8.07 -14.05 -12.35
C ASP A 57 7.65 -13.65 -10.93
N ARG A 58 6.39 -13.97 -10.60
CA ARG A 58 5.81 -13.61 -9.29
C ARG A 58 6.47 -14.39 -8.14
N GLY A 59 6.99 -15.59 -8.40
CA GLY A 59 7.71 -16.38 -7.41
C GLY A 59 9.07 -15.77 -7.10
N ALA A 60 9.79 -15.34 -8.12
CA ALA A 60 11.06 -14.63 -7.95
C ALA A 60 10.88 -13.29 -7.22
N LEU A 61 9.86 -12.51 -7.58
CA LEU A 61 9.53 -11.25 -6.87
C LEU A 61 9.15 -11.50 -5.41
N LEU A 62 8.41 -12.59 -5.13
CA LEU A 62 8.07 -12.96 -3.76
C LEU A 62 9.32 -13.32 -2.96
N ALA A 63 10.18 -14.16 -3.52
CA ALA A 63 11.44 -14.57 -2.88
C ALA A 63 12.38 -13.38 -2.63
N GLU A 64 12.47 -12.43 -3.56
CA GLU A 64 13.24 -11.19 -3.38
C GLU A 64 12.65 -10.31 -2.28
N GLY A 65 11.32 -10.15 -2.27
CA GLY A 65 10.60 -9.41 -1.23
C GLY A 65 10.76 -9.99 0.18
N LEU A 66 10.90 -11.31 0.30
CA LEU A 66 11.11 -11.98 1.59
C LEU A 66 12.53 -11.78 2.13
N LYS A 67 13.54 -11.78 1.24
CA LYS A 67 14.92 -11.44 1.63
C LYS A 67 15.04 -9.97 2.05
N SER A 68 14.19 -9.11 1.50
CA SER A 68 14.22 -7.70 1.81
C SER A 68 13.52 -7.34 3.13
N VAL A 69 13.00 -8.29 3.90
CA VAL A 69 12.46 -8.01 5.25
C VAL A 69 13.51 -8.18 6.36
N GLU A 70 14.73 -8.59 6.01
CA GLU A 70 15.80 -8.96 6.96
C GLU A 70 16.49 -7.77 7.63
N SER A 71 16.47 -6.57 7.05
CA SER A 71 17.10 -5.38 7.63
C SER A 71 16.29 -4.11 7.40
N GLU A 72 16.53 -3.07 8.21
CA GLU A 72 15.84 -1.78 8.10
C GLU A 72 16.07 -1.11 6.73
N GLU A 73 17.26 -1.25 6.15
CA GLU A 73 17.60 -0.74 4.82
C GLU A 73 16.89 -1.52 3.70
N THR A 74 16.70 -2.83 3.88
CA THR A 74 16.05 -3.68 2.87
C THR A 74 14.52 -3.65 2.98
N ARG A 75 13.93 -3.39 4.17
CA ARG A 75 12.47 -3.30 4.36
C ARG A 75 11.82 -2.29 3.41
N ARG A 76 12.56 -1.23 3.07
CA ARG A 76 12.16 -0.20 2.10
C ARG A 76 12.10 -0.69 0.64
N LYS A 77 12.77 -1.82 0.34
CA LYS A 77 12.80 -2.52 -0.97
C LYS A 77 11.88 -3.75 -1.00
N GLY A 78 10.93 -3.86 -0.06
CA GLY A 78 9.92 -4.93 0.01
C GLY A 78 9.02 -5.04 -1.23
N PHE A 79 7.91 -5.79 -1.12
CA PHE A 79 6.95 -6.07 -2.21
C PHE A 79 6.46 -4.80 -2.94
N PRO A 80 7.05 -4.40 -4.08
CA PRO A 80 6.79 -3.08 -4.64
C PRO A 80 5.44 -2.99 -5.37
N TYR A 81 4.88 -4.14 -5.73
CA TYR A 81 3.62 -4.29 -6.48
C TYR A 81 2.45 -4.78 -5.60
N ARG A 82 2.57 -4.70 -4.27
CA ARG A 82 1.48 -5.08 -3.36
C ARG A 82 0.24 -4.21 -3.57
N ALA A 83 -0.93 -4.78 -3.29
CA ALA A 83 -2.22 -4.24 -3.72
C ALA A 83 -2.53 -2.88 -3.10
N VAL A 84 -2.28 -2.72 -1.80
CA VAL A 84 -2.68 -1.52 -1.06
C VAL A 84 -1.55 -0.51 -0.96
N ALA A 85 -0.33 -0.89 -0.59
CA ALA A 85 0.75 0.08 -0.32
C ALA A 85 2.01 -0.09 -1.19
N GLY A 86 1.88 -0.69 -2.37
CA GLY A 86 2.99 -0.90 -3.29
C GLY A 86 3.41 0.39 -3.98
N PRO A 87 4.64 0.90 -3.81
CA PRO A 87 5.09 2.12 -4.49
C PRO A 87 5.05 2.00 -6.02
N ALA A 88 5.23 0.79 -6.56
CA ALA A 88 5.12 0.50 -8.00
C ALA A 88 3.72 0.08 -8.47
N ASN A 89 2.73 -0.02 -7.57
CA ASN A 89 1.34 -0.30 -7.94
C ASN A 89 0.57 1.02 -8.13
N PRO A 90 0.15 1.38 -9.36
CA PRO A 90 -0.61 2.61 -9.60
C PRO A 90 -2.02 2.63 -8.98
N SER A 91 -2.51 1.51 -8.45
CA SER A 91 -3.76 1.46 -7.69
C SER A 91 -3.55 1.47 -6.17
N GLY A 92 -2.29 1.41 -5.72
CA GLY A 92 -1.93 1.46 -4.32
C GLY A 92 -1.73 2.90 -3.81
N ILE A 93 -1.68 3.05 -2.49
CA ILE A 93 -1.42 4.27 -1.74
C ILE A 93 -0.01 4.13 -1.17
N PRO A 94 0.99 4.86 -1.67
CA PRO A 94 2.34 4.78 -1.13
C PRO A 94 2.37 5.09 0.37
N MET A 95 3.01 4.23 1.17
CA MET A 95 3.14 4.39 2.62
C MET A 95 4.61 4.25 3.02
N ALA A 96 5.15 5.29 3.65
CA ALA A 96 6.47 5.24 4.25
C ALA A 96 6.33 4.78 5.71
N LEU A 97 6.86 3.61 6.03
CA LEU A 97 6.76 3.04 7.37
C LEU A 97 7.93 3.51 8.23
N HIS A 98 7.65 3.91 9.46
CA HIS A 98 8.64 4.31 10.45
C HIS A 98 8.47 3.45 11.71
N PHE A 99 9.52 2.70 12.05
CA PHE A 99 9.56 1.84 13.23
C PHE A 99 10.27 2.58 14.37
N GLY A 100 9.68 2.61 15.56
CA GLY A 100 10.26 3.29 16.71
C GLY A 100 9.36 3.23 17.94
N GLU A 101 9.94 3.35 19.14
CA GLU A 101 9.19 3.43 20.41
C GLU A 101 8.16 2.29 20.62
N GLY A 102 8.43 1.09 20.09
CA GLY A 102 7.53 -0.06 20.21
C GLY A 102 6.30 -0.01 19.29
N MET A 103 6.27 0.89 18.31
CA MET A 103 5.18 1.03 17.35
C MET A 103 5.68 1.22 15.91
N VAL A 104 4.77 1.09 14.95
CA VAL A 104 4.96 1.51 13.55
C VAL A 104 4.09 2.73 13.31
N THR A 105 4.62 3.73 12.62
CA THR A 105 3.91 4.96 12.25
C THR A 105 4.03 5.23 10.76
N THR A 106 3.04 5.92 10.20
CA THR A 106 3.05 6.38 8.80
C THR A 106 2.07 7.53 8.60
N GLU A 107 2.17 8.20 7.46
CA GLU A 107 1.22 9.20 7.01
C GLU A 107 0.68 8.80 5.63
N VAL A 108 -0.62 8.92 5.44
CA VAL A 108 -1.29 8.65 4.16
C VAL A 108 -2.29 9.74 3.83
N THR A 109 -2.42 10.06 2.55
CA THR A 109 -3.44 11.01 2.07
C THR A 109 -4.36 10.29 1.10
N LEU A 110 -5.65 10.20 1.43
CA LEU A 110 -6.66 9.73 0.50
C LEU A 110 -7.04 10.88 -0.45
N GLN A 111 -7.07 10.62 -1.75
CA GLN A 111 -7.40 11.60 -2.78
C GLN A 111 -8.82 11.37 -3.32
N SER A 112 -9.26 12.17 -4.30
CA SER A 112 -10.60 12.08 -4.89
C SER A 112 -10.90 10.69 -5.47
N MET A 113 -9.91 10.00 -6.04
CA MET A 113 -10.04 8.59 -6.49
C MET A 113 -10.38 7.59 -5.37
N HIS A 114 -10.23 7.96 -4.10
CA HIS A 114 -10.54 7.12 -2.93
C HIS A 114 -11.87 7.50 -2.26
N SER A 115 -12.67 8.36 -2.89
CA SER A 115 -13.94 8.82 -2.36
C SER A 115 -14.98 7.70 -2.24
N GLY A 116 -15.87 7.81 -1.25
CA GLY A 116 -17.02 6.93 -1.06
C GLY A 116 -18.33 7.70 -1.08
N ALA A 117 -18.54 8.52 -0.05
CA ALA A 117 -19.62 9.51 -0.03
C ALA A 117 -19.09 10.88 -0.47
N PRO A 118 -19.95 11.81 -0.92
CA PRO A 118 -19.51 13.16 -1.30
C PRO A 118 -18.64 13.82 -0.22
N GLY A 119 -17.43 14.22 -0.61
CA GLY A 119 -16.44 14.87 0.26
C GLY A 119 -15.81 13.96 1.32
N ARG A 120 -15.94 12.63 1.21
CA ARG A 120 -15.44 11.68 2.23
C ARG A 120 -14.74 10.49 1.57
N GLY A 121 -13.62 10.07 2.14
CA GLY A 121 -12.96 8.82 1.79
C GLY A 121 -13.87 7.61 2.01
N HIS A 122 -13.72 6.59 1.18
CA HIS A 122 -14.47 5.34 1.31
C HIS A 122 -13.94 4.52 2.50
N GLY A 123 -14.83 4.08 3.38
CA GLY A 123 -14.46 3.29 4.56
C GLY A 123 -13.64 2.04 4.21
N GLY A 124 -14.07 1.30 3.19
CA GLY A 124 -13.36 0.10 2.73
C GLY A 124 -11.95 0.38 2.18
N VAL A 125 -11.68 1.59 1.67
CA VAL A 125 -10.30 1.96 1.25
C VAL A 125 -9.44 2.14 2.49
N LEU A 126 -9.92 2.88 3.49
CA LEU A 126 -9.19 3.02 4.77
C LEU A 126 -9.03 1.69 5.51
N ALA A 127 -10.01 0.78 5.44
CA ALA A 127 -9.87 -0.56 6.01
C ALA A 127 -8.71 -1.34 5.37
N GLY A 128 -8.59 -1.31 4.04
CA GLY A 128 -7.48 -1.95 3.34
C GLY A 128 -6.13 -1.33 3.71
N ILE A 129 -6.06 0.00 3.82
CA ILE A 129 -4.86 0.71 4.30
C ILE A 129 -4.49 0.25 5.72
N LEU A 130 -5.46 0.18 6.62
CA LEU A 130 -5.24 -0.22 8.00
C LEU A 130 -4.81 -1.69 8.11
N ASP A 131 -5.33 -2.59 7.27
CA ASP A 131 -4.90 -3.99 7.19
C ASP A 131 -3.43 -4.10 6.76
N GLU A 132 -3.08 -3.49 5.63
CA GLU A 132 -1.71 -3.48 5.09
C GLU A 132 -0.72 -2.83 6.07
N PHE A 133 -1.14 -1.76 6.76
CA PHE A 133 -0.34 -1.08 7.76
C PHE A 133 -0.16 -1.89 9.04
N ALA A 134 -1.24 -2.47 9.58
CA ALA A 134 -1.21 -3.34 10.73
C ALA A 134 -0.35 -4.59 10.47
N GLY A 135 -0.29 -5.07 9.23
CA GLY A 135 0.60 -6.15 8.80
C GLY A 135 2.09 -5.86 8.93
N ALA A 136 2.48 -4.60 9.19
CA ALA A 136 3.86 -4.27 9.55
C ALA A 136 4.18 -4.53 11.03
N ALA A 137 3.17 -4.53 11.92
CA ALA A 137 3.37 -4.66 13.37
C ALA A 137 4.00 -5.99 13.82
N PRO A 138 3.74 -7.17 13.20
CA PRO A 138 4.46 -8.41 13.52
C PRO A 138 5.99 -8.29 13.46
N GLN A 139 6.52 -7.39 12.64
CA GLN A 139 7.97 -7.16 12.53
C GLN A 139 8.56 -6.53 13.80
N LEU A 140 7.75 -5.86 14.64
CA LEU A 140 8.17 -5.34 15.95
C LEU A 140 8.55 -6.45 16.93
N VAL A 141 7.98 -7.66 16.76
CA VAL A 141 8.30 -8.85 17.56
C VAL A 141 9.15 -9.85 16.79
N GLY A 142 9.77 -9.43 15.69
CA GLY A 142 10.76 -10.21 14.96
C GLY A 142 10.19 -11.34 14.09
N THR A 143 8.90 -11.28 13.74
CA THR A 143 8.24 -12.31 12.94
C THR A 143 7.44 -11.71 11.78
N MET A 144 6.89 -12.58 10.95
CA MET A 144 5.97 -12.25 9.87
C MET A 144 4.69 -13.05 10.07
N ALA A 145 3.56 -12.49 9.67
CA ALA A 145 2.26 -13.08 9.96
C ALA A 145 1.22 -12.65 8.92
N ALA A 146 0.14 -13.43 8.78
CA ALA A 146 -1.01 -13.06 7.96
C ALA A 146 -2.19 -12.63 8.82
N THR A 147 -2.99 -11.72 8.27
CA THR A 147 -4.24 -11.27 8.88
C THR A 147 -5.20 -12.45 9.02
N ALA A 148 -5.62 -12.74 10.24
CA ALA A 148 -6.72 -13.68 10.54
C ALA A 148 -8.02 -12.95 10.89
N ARG A 149 -7.93 -11.75 11.48
CA ARG A 149 -9.09 -10.89 11.75
C ARG A 149 -8.68 -9.42 11.67
N LEU A 150 -9.58 -8.61 11.14
CA LEU A 150 -9.51 -7.15 11.18
C LEU A 150 -10.84 -6.60 11.71
N THR A 151 -10.79 -5.62 12.60
CA THR A 151 -11.94 -4.86 13.09
C THR A 151 -11.59 -3.39 13.03
N VAL A 152 -12.44 -2.59 12.38
CA VAL A 152 -12.23 -1.15 12.21
C VAL A 152 -13.45 -0.40 12.72
N ASP A 153 -13.23 0.48 13.69
CA ASP A 153 -14.26 1.38 14.23
C ASP A 153 -14.05 2.79 13.70
N TYR A 154 -14.98 3.29 12.89
CA TYR A 154 -14.92 4.65 12.35
C TYR A 154 -15.54 5.64 13.35
N ARG A 155 -14.74 6.62 13.77
CA ARG A 155 -15.10 7.62 14.79
C ARG A 155 -15.48 8.98 14.19
N ALA A 156 -14.96 9.29 12.99
CA ALA A 156 -15.27 10.51 12.26
C ALA A 156 -15.21 10.29 10.74
N PRO A 157 -15.76 11.21 9.92
CA PRO A 157 -15.61 11.17 8.46
C PRO A 157 -14.14 11.15 8.03
N ILE A 158 -13.84 10.35 7.00
CA ILE A 158 -12.49 10.22 6.45
C ILE A 158 -12.23 11.42 5.53
N PRO A 159 -11.24 12.28 5.82
CA PRO A 159 -10.94 13.44 4.98
C PRO A 159 -10.30 13.02 3.66
N LEU A 160 -10.46 13.86 2.63
CA LEU A 160 -9.80 13.74 1.34
C LEU A 160 -8.83 14.92 1.15
N GLY A 161 -7.68 14.69 0.55
CA GLY A 161 -6.65 15.70 0.32
C GLY A 161 -5.87 16.12 1.57
N GLU A 162 -6.22 15.59 2.74
CA GLU A 162 -5.56 15.88 4.03
C GLU A 162 -4.81 14.64 4.54
N PRO A 163 -3.63 14.81 5.16
CA PRO A 163 -2.86 13.70 5.71
C PRO A 163 -3.55 13.07 6.94
N LEU A 164 -3.52 11.75 6.98
CA LEU A 164 -3.89 10.94 8.14
C LEU A 164 -2.62 10.36 8.77
N GLN A 165 -2.43 10.61 10.07
CA GLN A 165 -1.38 10.00 10.86
C GLN A 165 -1.88 8.65 11.40
N LEU A 166 -1.20 7.58 11.02
CA LEU A 166 -1.53 6.21 11.41
C LEU A 166 -0.46 5.67 12.35
N ARG A 167 -0.89 4.92 13.37
CA ARG A 167 0.00 4.22 14.30
C ARG A 167 -0.55 2.84 14.63
N VAL A 168 0.33 1.84 14.72
CA VAL A 168 0.00 0.47 15.16
C VAL A 168 1.06 -0.07 16.08
N TRP A 169 0.66 -0.91 17.04
CA TRP A 169 1.55 -1.57 17.98
C TRP A 169 1.03 -2.98 18.31
N VAL A 170 1.94 -3.88 18.67
CA VAL A 170 1.57 -5.18 19.23
C VAL A 170 1.14 -4.97 20.68
N HIS A 171 -0.11 -5.33 21.00
CA HIS A 171 -0.61 -5.21 22.38
C HIS A 171 -0.49 -6.53 23.15
N GLU A 172 -0.44 -7.66 22.45
CA GLU A 172 -0.37 -9.00 23.03
C GLU A 172 0.18 -10.01 22.01
N HIS A 173 0.94 -10.99 22.48
CA HIS A 173 1.55 -12.04 21.67
C HIS A 173 1.47 -13.37 22.43
N GLU A 174 0.63 -14.29 21.93
CA GLU A 174 0.33 -15.58 22.56
C GLU A 174 0.56 -16.75 21.59
N GLY A 175 1.71 -17.42 21.72
CA GLY A 175 2.09 -18.47 20.77
C GLY A 175 2.22 -17.90 19.36
N GLU A 176 1.49 -18.48 18.40
CA GLU A 176 1.46 -18.00 17.00
C GLU A 176 0.54 -16.79 16.77
N LYS A 177 -0.20 -16.33 17.79
CA LYS A 177 -1.18 -15.24 17.68
C LYS A 177 -0.58 -13.91 18.09
N ILE A 178 -0.66 -12.93 17.19
CA ILE A 178 -0.19 -11.57 17.43
C ILE A 178 -1.38 -10.63 17.36
N PHE A 179 -1.69 -9.97 18.46
CA PHE A 179 -2.78 -9.02 18.55
C PHE A 179 -2.24 -7.58 18.42
N VAL A 180 -2.78 -6.85 17.45
CA VAL A 180 -2.34 -5.53 17.05
C VAL A 180 -3.47 -4.53 17.29
N ARG A 181 -3.11 -3.37 17.83
CA ARG A 181 -3.99 -2.21 17.93
C ARG A 181 -3.41 -1.05 17.15
N GLY A 182 -4.28 -0.14 16.72
CA GLY A 182 -3.86 1.07 16.06
C GLY A 182 -4.95 2.12 15.97
N ASP A 183 -4.52 3.32 15.55
CA ASP A 183 -5.40 4.45 15.32
C ASP A 183 -4.98 5.26 14.09
N ALA A 184 -5.97 5.84 13.42
CA ALA A 184 -5.81 6.84 12.37
C ALA A 184 -6.35 8.18 12.87
N ARG A 185 -5.54 9.23 12.76
CA ARG A 185 -5.87 10.58 13.22
C ARG A 185 -5.69 11.62 12.12
N ARG A 186 -6.44 12.71 12.23
CA ARG A 186 -6.23 13.94 11.47
C ARG A 186 -6.03 15.08 12.47
N ASP A 187 -4.85 15.68 12.50
CA ASP A 187 -4.54 16.81 13.40
C ASP A 187 -4.88 16.51 14.88
N GLY A 188 -4.70 15.25 15.29
CA GLY A 188 -5.03 14.77 16.64
C GLY A 188 -6.46 14.23 16.81
N ASP A 189 -7.41 14.58 15.94
CA ASP A 189 -8.77 14.03 15.95
C ASP A 189 -8.77 12.56 15.56
N LEU A 190 -9.47 11.72 16.32
CA LEU A 190 -9.58 10.29 16.03
C LEU A 190 -10.56 10.04 14.88
N ILE A 191 -10.05 9.47 13.78
CA ILE A 191 -10.83 9.13 12.58
C ILE A 191 -11.27 7.67 12.62
N ALA A 192 -10.36 6.76 12.94
CA ALA A 192 -10.65 5.34 13.05
C ALA A 192 -9.72 4.65 14.06
N GLU A 193 -10.21 3.56 14.63
CA GLU A 193 -9.43 2.61 15.43
C GLU A 193 -9.38 1.27 14.71
N VAL A 194 -8.28 0.53 14.86
CA VAL A 194 -8.12 -0.81 14.33
C VAL A 194 -7.69 -1.78 15.42
N GLU A 195 -8.35 -2.94 15.44
CA GLU A 195 -7.88 -4.13 16.15
C GLU A 195 -7.71 -5.26 15.14
N ALA A 196 -6.55 -5.93 15.18
CA ALA A 196 -6.23 -7.00 14.26
C ALA A 196 -5.63 -8.20 14.99
N LEU A 197 -5.94 -9.39 14.50
CA LEU A 197 -5.28 -10.63 14.88
C LEU A 197 -4.49 -11.12 13.67
N PHE A 198 -3.21 -11.36 13.88
CA PHE A 198 -2.30 -11.97 12.94
C PHE A 198 -1.87 -13.35 13.43
N ILE A 199 -1.65 -14.27 12.50
CA ILE A 199 -1.10 -15.61 12.76
C ILE A 199 0.27 -15.71 12.10
N GLU A 200 1.29 -16.05 12.89
CA GLU A 200 2.66 -16.23 12.40
C GLU A 200 2.70 -17.20 11.22
N ILE A 201 3.54 -16.88 10.22
CA ILE A 201 3.77 -17.74 9.07
C ILE A 201 5.24 -18.04 8.96
N ASP A 202 5.55 -19.34 8.79
CA ASP A 202 6.85 -19.77 8.29
C ASP A 202 6.94 -19.57 6.77
N TYR A 203 7.54 -18.45 6.36
CA TYR A 203 7.76 -18.16 4.94
C TYR A 203 8.76 -19.11 4.28
N GLY A 204 9.59 -19.85 5.04
CA GLY A 204 10.46 -20.91 4.51
C GLY A 204 9.68 -22.12 3.97
N ALA A 205 8.41 -22.26 4.38
CA ALA A 205 7.50 -23.30 3.91
C ALA A 205 6.60 -22.83 2.74
N ILE A 206 6.64 -21.56 2.33
CA ILE A 206 5.84 -21.08 1.20
C ILE A 206 6.48 -21.54 -0.11
N ASP A 207 5.75 -22.38 -0.84
CA ASP A 207 6.15 -22.85 -2.17
C ASP A 207 6.16 -21.68 -3.18
N THR A 208 7.34 -21.14 -3.42
CA THR A 208 7.56 -20.10 -4.44
C THR A 208 7.62 -20.67 -5.87
N SER A 209 7.65 -22.00 -6.05
CA SER A 209 7.73 -22.66 -7.36
C SER A 209 6.39 -22.68 -8.11
N GLY A 210 5.27 -22.50 -7.41
CA GLY A 210 3.91 -22.45 -7.98
C GLY A 210 3.50 -21.11 -8.59
N ALA A 211 4.18 -20.02 -8.24
CA ALA A 211 3.78 -18.65 -8.62
C ALA A 211 4.07 -18.27 -10.09
N ALA A 212 4.76 -19.14 -10.85
CA ALA A 212 5.05 -18.94 -12.27
C ALA A 212 3.88 -19.31 -13.21
N ARG A 213 2.79 -19.90 -12.69
CA ARG A 213 1.63 -20.31 -13.48
C ARG A 213 0.50 -19.32 -13.25
N HIS A 214 0.35 -18.33 -14.14
CA HIS A 214 -0.92 -17.83 -14.71
C HIS A 214 -0.71 -16.58 -15.56
#